data_AF-A0A0P7JFM1-F1
#
_entry.id   AF-A0A0P7JFM1-F1
#
_cell.length_a   1.000
_cell.length_b   1.000
_cell.length_c   1.000
_cell.angle_alpha   90.00
_cell.angle_beta   90.00
_cell.angle_gamma   90.00
#
_symmetry.space_group_name_H-M   'P 1'
#
loop_
_entity.id
_entity.type
_entity.pdbx_description
1 polymer ?
#
loop_
_entity_poly.entity_id
_entity_poly.type
_entity_poly.pdbx_seq_one_letter_code
_entity_poly.pdbx_strand_id
1 'polypeptide(L)'
;MLIEANPSVRPITVNSSFTFTEDSYPHYRLLPVQTETGNDYCLFFYINPKDFLVLEPKIQRNLAIKKLAGYLKTATFAVYETI
;
A
#
# COMPACT_ATOMS: atom_id res chain seq x y z
N MET A 1 -20.16 21.64 2.70
CA MET A 1 -19.45 20.64 1.86
C MET A 1 -18.00 20.64 2.32
N LEU A 2 -17.61 19.73 3.21
CA LEU A 2 -16.20 19.61 3.60
C LEU A 2 -15.45 19.07 2.38
N ILE A 3 -14.68 19.95 1.73
CA ILE A 3 -13.66 19.52 0.77
C ILE A 3 -12.57 18.87 1.62
N GLU A 4 -12.78 17.61 2.00
CA GLU A 4 -11.71 16.82 2.61
C GLU A 4 -10.65 16.59 1.54
N ALA A 5 -9.62 17.43 1.56
CA ALA A 5 -8.44 17.25 0.74
C ALA A 5 -7.93 15.82 0.94
N ASN A 6 -7.80 15.07 -0.15
CA ASN A 6 -7.24 13.73 -0.08
C ASN A 6 -5.80 13.83 0.46
N PRO A 7 -5.44 13.06 1.50
CA PRO A 7 -4.09 13.09 2.04
C PRO A 7 -3.07 12.75 0.94
N SER A 8 -1.95 13.47 0.94
CA SER A 8 -0.84 13.19 0.02
C SER A 8 -0.20 11.86 0.44
N VAL A 9 -0.39 10.83 -0.37
CA VAL A 9 0.22 9.52 -0.13
C VAL A 9 1.65 9.53 -0.68
N ARG A 10 2.63 9.36 0.20
CA ARG A 10 4.03 9.20 -0.15
C ARG A 10 4.52 7.85 0.39
N PRO A 11 4.46 6.78 -0.42
CA PRO A 11 4.94 5.47 0.03
C PRO A 11 6.42 5.52 0.40
N ILE A 12 6.78 4.81 1.46
CA ILE A 12 8.16 4.55 1.84
C ILE A 12 8.67 3.43 0.92
N THR A 13 9.63 3.77 0.06
CA THR A 13 10.25 2.80 -0.84
C THR A 13 11.13 1.84 -0.05
N VAL A 14 10.93 0.54 -0.24
CA VAL A 14 11.70 -0.53 0.40
C VAL A 14 12.15 -1.55 -0.65
N ASN A 15 13.28 -2.20 -0.42
CA ASN A 15 13.70 -3.32 -1.27
C ASN A 15 12.92 -4.60 -0.93
N SER A 16 12.98 -5.60 -1.81
CA SER A 16 12.32 -6.88 -1.62
C SER A 16 12.81 -7.68 -0.40
N SER A 17 14.05 -7.44 0.05
CA SER A 17 14.64 -8.07 1.24
C SER A 17 14.35 -7.31 2.55
N PHE A 18 13.60 -6.22 2.50
CA PHE A 18 13.29 -5.41 3.67
C PHE A 18 12.43 -6.20 4.64
N THR A 19 12.89 -6.30 5.89
CA THR A 19 12.19 -6.99 6.97
C THR A 19 11.52 -5.97 7.88
N PHE A 20 10.21 -6.07 8.02
CA PHE A 20 9.43 -5.22 8.92
C PHE A 20 9.63 -5.63 10.37
N THR A 21 9.83 -4.65 11.26
CA THR A 21 9.81 -4.87 12.72
C THR A 21 8.36 -4.93 13.23
N GLU A 22 8.15 -5.43 14.44
CA GLU A 22 6.81 -5.50 15.05
C GLU A 22 6.12 -4.12 15.09
N ASP A 23 6.87 -3.06 15.39
CA ASP A 23 6.37 -1.67 15.42
C ASP A 23 5.97 -1.12 14.04
N SER A 24 6.32 -1.81 12.95
CA SER A 24 5.94 -1.41 11.60
C SER A 24 4.53 -1.88 11.22
N TYR A 25 3.83 -2.62 12.09
CA TYR A 25 2.49 -3.12 11.85
C TYR A 25 1.43 -2.34 12.66
N PRO A 26 0.21 -2.19 12.13
CA PRO A 26 -0.23 -2.59 10.80
C PRO A 26 0.18 -1.57 9.72
N HIS A 27 0.29 -2.02 8.47
CA HIS A 27 0.67 -1.14 7.36
C HIS A 27 0.06 -1.59 6.02
N TYR A 28 0.00 -0.65 5.09
CA TYR A 28 -0.28 -0.94 3.67
C TYR A 28 1.02 -1.27 2.94
N ARG A 29 0.96 -2.22 2.00
CA ARG A 29 2.10 -2.58 1.16
C ARG A 29 1.69 -2.69 -0.30
N LEU A 30 2.38 -1.96 -1.17
CA LEU A 30 2.36 -2.11 -2.62
C LEU A 30 3.48 -3.04 -3.05
N LEU A 31 3.12 -4.19 -3.61
CA LEU A 31 4.05 -5.18 -4.14
C LEU A 31 3.94 -5.22 -5.66
N PRO A 32 5.03 -4.96 -6.41
CA PRO A 32 4.99 -5.03 -7.86
C PRO A 32 4.80 -6.49 -8.29
N VAL A 33 3.97 -6.69 -9.30
CA VAL A 33 3.72 -7.99 -9.93
C VAL A 33 4.03 -7.87 -11.40
N GLN A 34 4.92 -8.73 -11.88
CA GLN A 34 5.26 -8.77 -13.29
C GLN A 34 4.13 -9.44 -14.06
N THR A 35 3.51 -8.70 -14.98
CA THR A 35 2.46 -9.22 -15.86
C THR A 35 2.88 -9.04 -17.32
N GLU A 36 2.28 -9.84 -18.21
CA GLU A 36 2.54 -9.76 -19.66
C GLU A 36 2.28 -8.37 -20.25
N THR A 37 1.39 -7.59 -19.63
CA THR A 37 0.92 -6.28 -20.12
C THR A 37 1.55 -5.08 -19.41
N GLY A 38 2.45 -5.28 -18.43
CA GLY A 38 3.14 -4.20 -17.72
C GLY A 38 3.29 -4.40 -16.20
N ASN A 39 3.65 -3.30 -15.52
CA ASN A 39 3.92 -3.25 -14.08
C ASN A 39 2.64 -2.92 -13.29
N ASP A 40 1.90 -3.97 -12.92
CA ASP A 40 0.81 -3.85 -11.95
C ASP A 40 1.33 -4.09 -10.53
N TYR A 41 0.49 -3.79 -9.55
CA TYR A 41 0.77 -4.01 -8.14
C TYR A 41 -0.34 -4.84 -7.49
N CYS A 42 0.04 -5.61 -6.48
CA CYS A 42 -0.87 -6.05 -5.43
C CYS A 42 -0.84 -5.03 -4.29
N LEU A 43 -2.03 -4.63 -3.80
CA LEU A 43 -2.17 -3.83 -2.61
C LEU A 43 -2.60 -4.72 -1.44
N PHE A 44 -1.77 -4.75 -0.40
CA PHE A 44 -2.02 -5.49 0.83
C PHE A 44 -2.24 -4.55 2.00
N PHE A 45 -2.94 -5.06 3.01
CA PHE A 45 -2.95 -4.51 4.37
C PHE A 45 -2.48 -5.59 5.34
N TYR A 46 -1.29 -5.42 5.90
CA TYR A 46 -0.72 -6.34 6.87
C TYR A 46 -1.15 -5.95 8.28
N ILE A 47 -1.72 -6.90 9.02
CA ILE A 47 -2.07 -6.75 10.44
C ILE A 47 -0.85 -7.14 11.29
N ASN A 48 -0.15 -8.20 10.88
CA ASN A 48 1.10 -8.69 11.46
C ASN A 48 1.86 -9.52 10.37
N PRO A 49 3.00 -10.17 10.68
CA PRO A 49 3.75 -10.94 9.67
C PRO A 49 3.00 -12.12 9.04
N LYS A 50 1.99 -12.68 9.72
CA LYS A 50 1.23 -13.87 9.29
C LYS A 50 -0.16 -13.54 8.77
N ASP A 51 -0.78 -12.48 9.30
CA ASP A 51 -2.15 -12.09 8.97
C ASP A 51 -2.18 -10.83 8.11
N PHE A 52 -2.74 -10.96 6.91
CA PHE A 52 -2.87 -9.86 5.96
C PHE A 52 -4.13 -9.98 5.11
N LEU A 53 -4.59 -8.84 4.59
CA LEU A 53 -5.67 -8.74 3.62
C LEU A 53 -5.11 -8.40 2.25
N VAL A 54 -5.57 -9.09 1.22
CA VAL A 54 -5.38 -8.67 -0.18
C VAL A 54 -6.49 -7.68 -0.51
N LEU A 55 -6.16 -6.40 -0.55
CA LEU A 55 -7.15 -5.35 -0.86
C LEU A 55 -7.39 -5.27 -2.37
N GLU A 56 -6.31 -5.33 -3.15
CA GLU A 56 -6.37 -5.38 -4.61
C GLU A 56 -5.33 -6.37 -5.13
N PRO A 57 -5.73 -7.45 -5.83
CA PRO A 57 -4.80 -8.44 -6.34
C PRO A 57 -4.09 -7.98 -7.63
N LYS A 58 -4.59 -6.95 -8.30
CA LYS A 58 -4.00 -6.39 -9.51
C LYS A 58 -4.52 -4.97 -9.73
N ILE A 59 -3.64 -3.98 -9.58
CA ILE A 59 -3.99 -2.57 -9.72
C ILE A 59 -2.81 -1.76 -10.24
N GLN A 60 -3.09 -0.80 -11.13
CA GLN A 60 -2.09 0.17 -11.56
C GLN A 60 -1.67 1.05 -10.39
N ARG A 61 -0.38 1.39 -10.31
CA ARG A 61 0.19 2.19 -9.21
C ARG A 61 -0.60 3.46 -8.92
N ASN A 62 -0.93 4.24 -9.94
CA ASN A 62 -1.68 5.50 -9.80
C ASN A 62 -3.07 5.31 -9.17
N LEU A 63 -3.78 4.23 -9.51
CA LEU A 63 -5.08 3.89 -8.94
C LEU A 63 -4.94 3.41 -7.49
N ALA A 64 -3.89 2.63 -7.20
CA ALA A 64 -3.59 2.17 -5.86
C ALA A 64 -3.30 3.35 -4.91
N ILE A 65 -2.52 4.34 -5.37
CA ILE A 65 -2.24 5.58 -4.64
C ILE A 65 -3.52 6.37 -4.36
N LYS A 66 -4.45 6.45 -5.32
CA LYS A 66 -5.76 7.12 -5.11
C LYS A 66 -6.61 6.38 -4.08
N LYS A 67 -6.65 5.05 -4.12
CA LYS A 67 -7.37 4.23 -3.12
C LYS A 67 -6.78 4.42 -1.72
N LEU A 68 -5.45 4.35 -1.59
CA LEU A 68 -4.74 4.62 -0.35
C LEU A 68 -5.04 6.01 0.20
N ALA A 69 -5.13 7.03 -0.66
CA ALA A 69 -5.52 8.37 -0.22
C ALA A 69 -6.92 8.38 0.42
N GLY A 70 -7.84 7.55 -0.09
CA GLY A 70 -9.15 7.34 0.54
C GLY A 70 -9.05 6.66 1.91
N TYR A 71 -8.28 5.58 2.02
CA TYR A 71 -8.12 4.85 3.29
C TYR A 71 -7.43 5.69 4.37
N LEU A 72 -6.42 6.48 3.99
CA LEU A 72 -5.68 7.34 4.91
C LEU A 72 -6.50 8.50 5.48
N LYS A 73 -7.73 8.73 5.02
CA LYS A 73 -8.67 9.67 5.66
C LYS A 73 -9.11 9.20 7.04
N THR A 74 -9.19 7.88 7.24
CA THR A 74 -9.71 7.28 8.47
C THR A 74 -8.70 6.37 9.17
N ALA A 75 -7.70 5.86 8.46
CA ALA A 75 -6.73 4.91 8.98
C ALA A 75 -5.30 5.33 8.60
N THR A 76 -4.61 6.04 9.50
CA THR A 76 -3.29 6.67 9.25
C THR A 76 -2.13 5.68 9.38
N PHE A 77 -2.20 4.54 8.71
CA PHE A 77 -1.14 3.54 8.70
C PHE A 77 -0.05 3.87 7.68
N ALA A 78 1.18 3.40 7.94
CA ALA A 78 2.28 3.55 7.00
C ALA A 78 1.97 2.87 5.66
N VAL A 79 2.48 3.45 4.58
CA VAL A 79 2.38 2.88 3.24
C VAL A 79 3.79 2.57 2.76
N TYR A 80 4.05 1.30 2.45
CA TYR A 80 5.31 0.86 1.89
C TYR A 80 5.13 0.46 0.43
N GLU A 81 6.13 0.74 -0.39
CA GLU A 81 6.19 0.31 -1.78
C GLU A 81 7.47 -0.47 -2.02
N THR A 82 7.35 -1.72 -2.44
CA THR A 82 8.49 -2.56 -2.77
C THR A 82 8.98 -2.26 -4.19
N ILE A 83 10.28 -2.14 -4.37
CA ILE A 83 10.97 -1.99 -5.67
C ILE A 83 11.97 -3.11 -5.91
#